data_AF-A0A920KMU9-F1
#
_entry.id   AF-A0A920KMU9-F1
#
_cell.length_a   1.000
_cell.length_b   1.000
_cell.length_c   1.000
_cell.angle_alpha   90.00
_cell.angle_beta   90.00
_cell.angle_gamma   90.00
#
_symmetry.space_group_name_H-M   'P 1'
#
loop_
_entity.id
_entity.type
_entity.pdbx_description
1 polymer ?
#
loop_
_entity_poly.entity_id
_entity_poly.type
_entity_poly.pdbx_seq_one_letter_code
_entity_poly.pdbx_strand_id
1 'polypeptide(L)' 'MQVRIGNIIGSAIEGMNWLGTFHSIGAKLLRIHAEAANLKSDFTILDTDDQLKVIKEVIKILNIDESVFRHDIFITN' A
#
# COMPACT_ATOMS: atom_id res chain seq x y z
N MET A 1 -15.97 -12.06 4.25
CA MET A 1 -15.84 -13.14 3.24
C MET A 1 -15.16 -14.38 3.81
N GLN A 2 -14.03 -14.25 4.53
CA GLN A 2 -13.38 -15.34 5.25
C GLN A 2 -14.32 -16.14 6.15
N VAL A 3 -15.01 -15.50 7.10
CA VAL A 3 -15.97 -16.18 8.00
C VAL A 3 -17.03 -16.98 7.23
N ARG A 4 -17.58 -16.39 6.16
CA ARG A 4 -18.59 -17.05 5.32
C ARG A 4 -18.04 -18.29 4.62
N ILE A 5 -16.81 -18.22 4.10
CA ILE A 5 -16.16 -19.37 3.47
C ILE A 5 -15.83 -20.43 4.54
N GLY A 6 -15.32 -20.02 5.69
CA GLY A 6 -15.00 -20.93 6.80
C GLY A 6 -16.21 -21.73 7.28
N ASN A 7 -17.40 -21.11 7.29
CA ASN A 7 -18.64 -21.81 7.63
C ASN A 7 -19.06 -22.88 6.59
N ILE A 8 -18.55 -22.81 5.35
CA ILE A 8 -18.88 -23.76 4.27
C ILE A 8 -17.86 -24.90 4.22
N ILE A 9 -16.57 -24.59 4.32
CA ILE A 9 -15.47 -25.56 4.12
C ILE A 9 -14.75 -25.97 5.41
N GLY A 10 -15.15 -25.43 6.57
CA GLY A 10 -14.59 -25.78 7.87
C GLY A 10 -13.10 -25.42 8.01
N SER A 11 -12.33 -26.31 8.66
CA SER A 11 -10.90 -26.13 8.94
C SER A 11 -10.02 -26.03 7.68
N ALA A 12 -10.53 -26.37 6.49
CA ALA A 12 -9.81 -26.22 5.23
C ALA A 12 -9.46 -24.75 4.90
N ILE A 13 -10.08 -23.77 5.57
CA ILE A 13 -9.78 -22.35 5.38
C ILE A 13 -8.40 -21.93 5.90
N GLU A 14 -7.84 -22.64 6.89
CA GLU A 14 -6.55 -22.28 7.52
C GLU A 14 -5.36 -22.37 6.54
N GLY A 15 -5.49 -23.16 5.46
CA GLY A 15 -4.50 -23.25 4.39
C GLY A 15 -4.66 -22.22 3.27
N MET A 16 -5.74 -21.43 3.25
CA MET A 16 -6.02 -20.47 2.16
C MET A 16 -5.27 -19.16 2.34
N ASN A 17 -3.98 -19.22 2.06
CA ASN A 17 -3.02 -18.13 2.22
C ASN A 17 -3.26 -16.90 1.32
N TRP A 18 -4.23 -16.94 0.41
CA TRP A 18 -4.49 -15.90 -0.59
C TRP A 18 -5.87 -15.25 -0.45
N LEU A 19 -6.57 -15.51 0.65
CA LEU A 19 -7.87 -14.93 0.92
C LEU A 19 -7.72 -13.62 1.71
N GLY A 20 -7.93 -12.48 1.07
CA GLY A 20 -7.76 -11.15 1.66
C GLY A 20 -8.33 -10.03 0.80
N THR A 21 -8.01 -8.79 1.15
CA THR A 21 -8.32 -7.62 0.32
C THR A 21 -7.29 -7.48 -0.80
N PHE A 22 -7.61 -6.64 -1.79
CA PHE A 22 -6.68 -6.32 -2.88
C PHE A 22 -5.30 -5.89 -2.35
N HIS A 23 -5.27 -4.95 -1.40
CA HIS A 23 -4.04 -4.46 -0.78
C HIS A 23 -3.29 -5.54 -0.01
N SER A 24 -3.97 -6.36 0.80
CA SER A 24 -3.27 -7.38 1.59
C SER A 24 -2.66 -8.47 0.70
N ILE A 25 -3.37 -8.85 -0.37
CA ILE A 25 -2.89 -9.82 -1.35
C ILE A 25 -1.73 -9.24 -2.17
N GLY A 26 -1.88 -8.00 -2.65
CA GLY A 26 -0.83 -7.31 -3.40
C GLY A 26 0.45 -7.13 -2.59
N ALA A 27 0.34 -6.69 -1.33
CA ALA A 27 1.48 -6.58 -0.42
C ALA A 27 2.15 -7.95 -0.18
N LYS A 28 1.37 -9.02 -0.01
CA LYS A 28 1.92 -10.38 0.12
C LYS A 28 2.68 -10.80 -1.13
N LEU A 29 2.11 -10.58 -2.31
CA LEU A 29 2.75 -10.91 -3.59
C LEU A 29 4.07 -10.15 -3.76
N LEU A 30 4.05 -8.84 -3.51
CA LEU A 30 5.24 -7.99 -3.59
C LEU A 30 6.32 -8.40 -2.58
N ARG A 31 5.97 -8.84 -1.37
CA ARG A 31 6.96 -9.33 -0.41
C ARG A 31 7.64 -10.63 -0.86
N ILE A 32 6.90 -11.52 -1.52
CA ILE A 32 7.45 -12.78 -2.05
C ILE A 32 8.37 -12.53 -3.25
N HIS A 33 8.04 -11.54 -4.09
CA HIS A 33 8.75 -11.26 -5.35
C HIS A 33 9.36 -9.86 -5.41
N ALA A 34 9.82 -9.34 -4.28
CA ALA A 34 10.26 -7.94 -4.16
C ALA A 34 11.38 -7.56 -5.13
N GLU A 35 12.32 -8.48 -5.35
CA GLU A 35 13.47 -8.28 -6.24
C GLU A 35 13.06 -7.97 -7.68
N ALA A 36 11.95 -8.55 -8.17
CA ALA A 36 11.44 -8.30 -9.51
C ALA A 36 10.96 -6.84 -9.70
N ALA A 37 10.61 -6.16 -8.61
CA ALA A 37 10.26 -4.74 -8.57
C ALA A 37 11.43 -3.84 -8.11
N ASN A 38 12.64 -4.40 -7.99
CA ASN A 38 13.82 -3.72 -7.42
C ASN A 38 13.58 -3.20 -6.00
N LEU A 39 12.83 -3.96 -5.21
CA LEU A 39 12.54 -3.68 -3.79
C LEU A 39 13.17 -4.74 -2.90
N LYS A 40 13.41 -4.37 -1.64
CA LYS A 40 13.66 -5.36 -0.58
C LYS A 40 12.33 -5.86 -0.02
N SER A 41 12.29 -7.10 0.45
CA SER A 41 11.05 -7.71 0.99
C SER A 41 10.51 -7.03 2.25
N ASP A 42 11.32 -6.23 2.94
CA ASP A 42 11.00 -5.45 4.14
C ASP A 42 10.59 -3.99 3.82
N PHE A 43 10.16 -3.71 2.59
CA PHE A 43 9.71 -2.37 2.19
C PHE A 43 8.61 -1.82 3.11
N THR A 44 8.63 -0.50 3.31
CA THR A 44 7.62 0.24 4.07
C THR A 44 6.47 0.65 3.16
N ILE A 45 5.24 0.44 3.60
CA ILE A 45 4.04 0.98 2.96
C ILE A 45 3.77 2.34 3.60
N LEU A 46 3.89 3.41 2.82
CA LEU A 46 3.61 4.77 3.31
C LEU A 46 2.10 5.00 3.37
N ASP A 47 1.63 5.54 4.49
CA ASP A 47 0.28 6.07 4.59
C ASP A 47 0.17 7.44 3.89
N THR A 48 -1.04 7.99 3.87
CA THR A 48 -1.32 9.26 3.20
C THR A 48 -0.50 10.42 3.79
N ASP A 49 -0.32 10.46 5.10
CA ASP A 49 0.38 11.56 5.77
C ASP A 49 1.88 11.51 5.48
N ASP A 50 2.46 10.32 5.47
CA ASP A 50 3.87 10.12 5.13
C ASP A 50 4.14 10.42 3.66
N GLN A 51 3.22 10.04 2.75
CA GLN A 51 3.29 10.43 1.34
C GLN A 51 3.30 11.96 1.19
N LEU A 52 2.41 12.67 1.89
CA LEU A 52 2.33 14.13 1.83
C LEU A 52 3.60 14.81 2.37
N LYS A 53 4.20 14.29 3.44
CA LYS A 53 5.47 14.81 3.98
C LYS A 53 6.59 14.69 2.96
N VAL A 54 6.74 13.51 2.33
CA VAL A 54 7.77 13.27 1.32
C VAL A 54 7.61 14.21 0.13
N ILE A 55 6.38 14.40 -0.37
CA ILE A 55 6.10 15.32 -1.49
C ILE A 55 6.51 16.75 -1.13
N LYS A 56 6.15 17.25 0.05
CA LYS A 56 6.52 18.60 0.51
C LYS A 56 8.03 18.77 0.62
N GLU A 57 8.74 17.77 1.12
CA GLU A 57 10.20 17.80 1.22
C GLU A 57 10.86 17.89 -0.16
N VAL A 58 10.38 17.10 -1.14
CA VAL A 58 10.87 17.14 -2.52
C VAL A 58 10.63 18.51 -3.17
N ILE A 59 9.44 19.09 -3.02
CA ILE A 59 9.11 20.43 -3.55
C ILE A 59 10.09 21.49 -3.02
N LYS A 60 10.37 21.43 -1.71
CA LYS A 60 11.31 22.34 -1.06
C LYS A 60 12.74 22.17 -1.58
N ILE A 61 13.22 20.94 -1.74
CA ILE A 61 14.56 20.64 -2.27
C ILE A 61 14.72 21.17 -3.70
N LEU A 62 13.67 21.05 -4.51
CA LEU A 62 13.68 21.49 -5.91
C LEU A 62 13.40 23.00 -6.08
N ASN A 63 13.15 23.73 -4.99
CA ASN A 63 12.82 25.16 -4.99
C ASN A 63 11.64 25.49 -5.93
N ILE A 64 10.63 24.62 -5.95
CA ILE A 64 9.40 24.83 -6.71
C ILE A 64 8.44 25.67 -5.85
N ASP A 65 7.74 26.62 -6.47
CA ASP A 65 6.74 27.44 -5.81
C ASP A 65 5.59 26.55 -5.28
N GLU A 66 5.42 26.53 -3.97
CA GLU A 66 4.38 25.75 -3.27
C GLU A 66 2.96 26.15 -3.72
N SER A 67 2.76 27.39 -4.21
CA SER A 67 1.46 27.85 -4.70
C SER A 67 1.00 27.13 -5.98
N VAL A 68 1.92 26.52 -6.72
CA VAL A 68 1.62 25.66 -7.88
C VAL A 68 0.96 24.36 -7.43
N PHE A 69 1.32 23.86 -6.25
CA PHE A 69 0.77 22.62 -5.69
C PHE A 69 -0.35 22.95 -4.72
N ARG A 70 -1.53 23.22 -5.29
CA ARG A 70 -2.75 23.41 -4.50
C ARG A 70 -3.05 22.14 -3.68
N HIS A 71 -3.18 22.33 -2.37
CA HIS A 71 -3.47 21.33 -1.32
C HIS A 71 -4.63 20.39 -1.67
N ASP A 72 -5.56 20.87 -2.49
CA ASP A 72 -6.77 20.23 -3.01
C ASP A 72 -6.51 19.18 -4.11
N ILE A 73 -5.32 19.13 -4.71
CA ILE A 73 -4.98 18.12 -5.73
C ILE A 73 -4.60 16.78 -5.10
N PHE A 74 -4.04 16.79 -3.89
CA PHE A 74 -3.56 15.57 -3.21
C PHE A 74 -4.49 15.08 -2.09
N ILE A 75 -5.48 15.88 -1.70
CA ILE A 75 -6.48 15.55 -0.68
C ILE A 75 -7.86 15.76 -1.29
N THR A 76 -8.26 14.93 -2.23
CA THR A 76 -9.68 14.75 -2.56
C THR A 76 -10.01 13.27 -2.46
N ASN A 77 -10.91 12.99 -1.52
CA ASN A 77 -11.68 11.76 -1.43
C ASN A 77 -12.93 11.92 -2.31
#